data_AF-A0A8J6XVN0-F1
#
_entry.id   AF-A0A8J6XVN0-F1
#
_cell.length_a   1.000
_cell.length_b   1.000
_cell.length_c   1.000
_cell.angle_alpha   90.00
_cell.angle_beta   90.00
_cell.angle_gamma   90.00
#
_symmetry.space_group_name_H-M   'P 1'
#
loop_
_entity.id
_entity.type
_entity.pdbx_description
1 polymer ?
#
loop_
_entity_poly.entity_id
_entity_poly.type
_entity_poly.pdbx_seq_one_letter_code
_entity_poly.pdbx_strand_id
1 'polypeptide(L)' 'MDDYTNKGKKGESFRGGKKRKRDKWYGYDDQDFQRWWHRQGKAEYGGRDLDNAEEARQAYEDWVSRGKPKVK' A
#
# COMPACT_ATOMS: atom_id res chain seq x y z
N MET A 1 8.34 44.19 30.95
CA MET A 1 7.70 43.14 31.78
C MET A 1 7.63 41.94 30.86
N ASP A 2 8.74 41.22 30.87
CA ASP A 2 9.12 40.24 29.88
C ASP A 2 8.70 38.87 30.41
N ASP A 3 7.53 38.39 29.97
CA ASP A 3 6.95 37.13 30.42
C ASP A 3 7.33 35.99 29.47
N TYR A 4 8.42 35.33 29.85
CA TYR A 4 8.71 33.90 29.83
C TYR A 4 7.81 32.95 28.99
N THR A 5 8.46 32.30 28.01
CA THR A 5 8.28 30.87 27.66
C THR A 5 6.85 30.33 27.50
N ASN A 6 6.25 30.53 26.33
CA ASN A 6 5.39 29.49 25.76
C ASN A 6 6.23 28.52 24.92
N LYS A 7 7.03 27.70 25.61
CA LYS A 7 7.73 26.56 25.03
C LYS A 7 6.68 25.47 24.84
N GLY A 8 5.95 25.54 23.72
CA GLY A 8 4.92 24.57 23.35
C GLY A 8 5.45 23.16 23.59
N LYS A 9 4.72 22.38 24.41
CA LYS A 9 5.15 21.07 24.86
C LYS A 9 5.44 20.16 23.67
N LYS A 10 6.73 19.88 23.47
CA LYS A 10 7.21 18.84 22.57
C LYS A 10 6.66 17.49 23.05
N GLY A 11 5.63 16.96 22.38
CA GLY A 11 5.16 15.59 22.58
C GLY A 11 3.69 15.40 23.00
N GLU A 12 2.88 16.45 23.07
CA GLU A 12 1.45 16.31 23.35
C GLU A 12 0.68 16.23 22.01
N SER A 13 0.25 15.02 21.65
CA SER A 13 -0.89 14.81 20.74
C SER A 13 -0.65 14.74 19.22
N PHE A 14 0.41 14.12 18.73
CA PHE A 14 0.33 13.37 17.46
C PHE A 14 1.11 12.06 17.55
N ARG A 15 0.61 11.11 18.36
CA ARG A 15 1.01 9.70 18.24
C ARG A 15 0.54 9.21 16.87
N GLY A 16 1.51 9.00 15.98
CA GLY A 16 1.36 8.63 14.58
C GLY A 16 0.02 7.99 14.24
N GLY A 17 -0.85 8.76 13.58
CA GLY A 17 -1.98 8.23 12.85
C GLY A 17 -1.42 7.40 11.70
N LYS A 18 -1.09 6.13 11.99
CA LYS A 18 -0.69 5.11 11.03
C LYS A 18 -1.88 4.83 10.12
N LYS A 19 -2.18 5.74 9.19
CA LYS A 19 -2.95 5.37 8.00
C LYS A 19 -1.98 4.61 7.10
N ARG A 20 -1.67 3.37 7.50
CA ARG A 20 -1.39 2.31 6.54
C ARG A 20 -2.67 2.21 5.71
N LYS A 21 -2.81 3.04 4.66
CA LYS A 21 -3.62 2.68 3.51
C LYS A 21 -2.89 1.47 2.92
N ARG A 22 -3.07 0.30 3.54
CA ARG A 22 -2.66 -0.96 2.94
C ARG A 22 -3.60 -1.13 1.76
N ASP A 23 -3.02 -1.31 0.59
CA ASP A 23 -3.77 -1.66 -0.61
C ASP A 23 -4.77 -2.76 -0.24
N LYS A 24 -6.02 -2.58 -0.65
CA LYS A 24 -7.04 -3.58 -0.41
C LYS A 24 -6.69 -4.74 -1.34
N TRP A 25 -5.98 -5.73 -0.81
CA TRP A 25 -5.63 -6.93 -1.59
C TRP A 25 -6.81 -7.89 -1.72
N TYR A 26 -7.99 -7.54 -1.21
CA TYR A 26 -9.25 -8.28 -1.39
C TYR A 26 -9.18 -9.78 -1.07
N GLY A 27 -8.27 -10.18 -0.15
CA GLY A 27 -8.07 -11.59 0.25
C GLY A 27 -6.81 -12.24 -0.33
N TYR A 28 -6.10 -11.57 -1.24
CA TYR A 28 -4.83 -12.05 -1.81
C TYR A 28 -3.63 -11.63 -0.93
N ASP A 29 -3.33 -12.42 0.11
CA ASP A 29 -2.17 -12.20 1.00
C ASP A 29 -0.84 -12.76 0.45
N ASP A 30 -0.78 -13.10 -0.84
CA ASP A 30 0.44 -13.56 -1.49
C ASP A 30 1.46 -12.42 -1.63
N GLN A 31 2.50 -12.39 -0.80
CA GLN A 31 3.54 -11.35 -0.87
C GLN A 31 4.23 -11.27 -2.24
N ASP A 32 4.41 -12.39 -2.93
CA ASP A 32 5.02 -12.43 -4.26
C ASP A 32 4.12 -11.72 -5.29
N PHE A 33 2.80 -11.96 -5.23
CA PHE A 33 1.82 -11.24 -6.02
C PHE A 33 1.84 -9.74 -5.70
N GLN A 34 1.89 -9.36 -4.42
CA GLN A 34 1.92 -7.95 -4.04
C GLN A 34 3.16 -7.23 -4.59
N ARG A 35 4.32 -7.88 -4.51
CA ARG A 35 5.57 -7.36 -5.08
C ARG A 35 5.50 -7.26 -6.60
N TRP A 36 4.95 -8.28 -7.25
CA TRP A 36 4.74 -8.26 -8.69
C TRP A 36 3.79 -7.15 -9.11
N TRP A 37 2.68 -6.97 -8.41
CA TRP A 37 1.71 -5.93 -8.68
C TRP A 37 2.36 -4.54 -8.56
N HIS A 38 3.09 -4.26 -7.46
CA HIS A 38 3.80 -2.99 -7.28
C HIS A 38 4.90 -2.72 -8.33
N ARG A 39 5.51 -3.77 -8.90
CA ARG A 39 6.60 -3.63 -9.88
C ARG A 39 6.13 -3.58 -11.33
N GLN A 40 5.19 -4.43 -11.70
CA GLN A 40 4.82 -4.74 -13.08
C GLN A 40 3.31 -4.61 -13.26
N GLY A 41 2.51 -5.23 -12.40
CA GLY A 41 1.05 -5.21 -12.52
C GLY A 41 0.47 -3.80 -12.61
N LYS A 42 0.89 -2.87 -11.74
CA LYS A 42 0.47 -1.46 -11.84
C LYS A 42 0.83 -0.85 -13.18
N ALA A 43 2.03 -1.10 -13.72
CA ALA A 43 2.43 -0.54 -15.02
C ALA A 43 1.58 -1.09 -16.18
N GLU A 44 1.25 -2.38 -16.14
CA GLU A 44 0.43 -3.03 -17.18
C GLU A 44 -1.06 -2.65 -17.09
N TYR A 45 -1.57 -2.40 -15.89
CA TYR A 45 -2.98 -2.04 -15.63
C TYR A 45 -3.23 -0.52 -15.55
N GLY A 46 -2.38 0.28 -16.19
CA GLY A 46 -2.62 1.74 -16.33
C GLY A 46 -2.18 2.60 -15.14
N GLY A 47 -1.26 2.09 -14.31
CA GLY A 47 -0.61 2.79 -13.21
C GLY A 47 -1.43 2.88 -11.93
N ARG A 48 -2.58 2.19 -11.86
CA ARG A 48 -3.51 2.29 -10.72
C ARG A 48 -3.40 1.12 -9.76
N ASP A 49 -3.70 1.39 -8.50
CA ASP A 49 -3.84 0.38 -7.46
C ASP A 49 -5.12 -0.45 -7.69
N LEU A 50 -5.17 -1.64 -7.09
CA LEU A 50 -6.37 -2.48 -7.11
C LEU A 50 -7.50 -1.78 -6.37
N ASP A 51 -8.44 -1.21 -7.11
CA ASP A 51 -9.56 -0.47 -6.50
C ASP A 51 -10.71 -1.40 -6.13
N ASN A 52 -10.84 -2.58 -6.75
CA ASN A 52 -11.92 -3.53 -6.53
C ASN A 52 -11.46 -5.00 -6.48
N ALA A 53 -12.27 -5.86 -5.85
CA ALA A 53 -11.98 -7.29 -5.73
C ALA A 53 -11.88 -7.99 -7.10
N GLU A 54 -12.64 -7.52 -8.09
CA GLU A 54 -12.60 -8.05 -9.44
C GLU A 54 -11.27 -7.76 -10.15
N GLU A 55 -10.73 -6.54 -10.00
CA GLU A 55 -9.40 -6.22 -10.54
C GLU A 55 -8.32 -7.03 -9.84
N ALA A 56 -8.43 -7.19 -8.52
CA ALA A 56 -7.47 -7.99 -7.75
C ALA A 56 -7.49 -9.46 -8.18
N ARG A 57 -8.68 -9.98 -8.46
CA ARG A 57 -8.86 -11.33 -8.99
C ARG A 57 -8.28 -11.46 -10.39
N GLN A 58 -8.60 -10.57 -11.33
CA GLN A 58 -8.05 -10.60 -12.69
C GLN A 58 -6.53 -10.51 -12.69
N ALA A 59 -5.97 -9.59 -11.89
CA ALA A 59 -4.54 -9.44 -11.71
C ALA A 59 -3.89 -10.70 -11.12
N TYR A 60 -4.54 -11.33 -10.14
CA TYR A 60 -4.06 -12.56 -9.54
C TYR A 60 -4.10 -13.73 -10.52
N GLU A 61 -5.18 -13.89 -11.28
CA GLU A 61 -5.31 -14.91 -12.33
C GLU A 61 -4.27 -14.71 -13.43
N ASP A 62 -4.04 -13.47 -13.89
CA ASP A 62 -3.00 -13.14 -14.85
C ASP A 62 -1.59 -13.46 -14.31
N TRP A 63 -1.30 -13.06 -13.06
CA TRP A 63 -0.05 -13.40 -12.39
C TRP A 63 0.16 -14.91 -12.25
N VAL A 64 -0.89 -15.67 -11.91
CA VAL A 64 -0.85 -17.14 -11.84
C VAL A 64 -0.63 -17.74 -13.22
N SER A 65 -1.31 -17.24 -14.26
CA SER A 65 -1.17 -17.68 -15.65
C SER A 65 0.24 -17.44 -16.19
N ARG A 66 0.91 -16.37 -15.74
CA ARG A 66 2.32 -16.09 -16.04
C ARG A 66 3.30 -17.02 -15.31
N GLY A 67 2.82 -17.93 -14.47
CA GLY A 67 3.65 -18.85 -13.69
C GLY A 67 4.16 -18.26 -12.39
N LYS A 68 3.45 -17.28 -11.81
CA LYS A 68 3.80 -16.62 -10.54
C LYS A 68 5.21 -16.01 -10.57
N PRO A 69 5.50 -15.08 -11.49
CA PRO A 69 6.80 -14.45 -11.57
C PRO A 69 7.18 -13.83 -10.22
N LYS A 70 8.27 -14.33 -9.63
CA LYS A 70 8.86 -13.78 -8.41
C LYS A 70 9.74 -12.60 -8.76
N VAL A 71 9.30 -11.41 -8.39
CA VAL A 71 10.08 -10.19 -8.61
C VAL A 71 11.00 -9.99 -7.42
N LYS A 72 12.31 -10.01 -7.68
CA LYS A 72 13.37 -9.94 -6.65
C LYS A 72 13.64 -8.49 -6.21
#